data_AF-A0A0S7Y8U1-F1
#
_entry.id   AF-A0A0S7Y8U1-F1
#
_cell.length_a   1.000
_cell.length_b   1.000
_cell.length_c   1.000
_cell.angle_alpha   90.00
_cell.angle_beta   90.00
_cell.angle_gamma   90.00
#
_symmetry.space_group_name_H-M   'P 1'
#
loop_
_entity.id
_entity.type
_entity.pdbx_description
1 polymer ?
#
loop_
_entity_poly.entity_id
_entity_poly.type
_entity_poly.pdbx_seq_one_letter_code
_entity_poly.pdbx_strand_id
1 'polypeptide(L)'
;MHHLSWHVALLAAVSLLAVSAACVAGPPGRSVITVGGKALDPATHAIVIPEGPTPQEQHAAEDLANHVEQMTGKRLPVAAEGRRGEKTPIVVGKCTATLARLGVEVDFDALGLEGIAIETKGPALVLAGNRRGVLYAVYTFLEDCCGCRWFAPDCSRIPKTGQVVVGDLKIRYAPPLEYRSTDYPCSRDADWAARNKINGTQTHLDEKRGGKVAYSHFVHTFNSILHPDRHFKDHPEWFSEVKGKRIGGRTQLCLTNPEVLEIAKKTVRQWIQDAPQATLFSVSQNDWHNYCTCKTCAALSEKEESQAGPLIHFVNAVADAIAKDHPDKIISTLAYQYTRKPPKHAKPRPNVCVRLCSIECCFAHPLETDPYNKTFVDDICAWNRICDRLYIWDYIIDYHHSVMPFPNLRSLRPNIRFFIDHGVKGLYEEACYFTPASEWAELRTWVIAKTMWNPNYDTDWAIDEFLAGYYGAAAWPLRQYIDLVHRQVVEHPDWHATIWAKPDSPWLRDEVLAECVRYFDEAEAAVGDPVLAQRVAVARLPLRYTRIAKAQPGDADAAAWLETFETVARKAGLGMVREHGGTGRLDVWLDAQRKRLKIGAGQAGP
;
A
#
# COMPACT_ATOMS: atom_id res chain seq x y z
N MET A 1 -19.61 -15.09 -27.10
CA MET A 1 -20.66 -14.32 -26.40
C MET A 1 -20.09 -13.99 -25.03
N HIS A 2 -19.69 -12.79 -24.65
CA HIS A 2 -20.08 -11.45 -25.08
C HIS A 2 -18.91 -10.63 -25.63
N HIS A 3 -19.12 -10.04 -26.81
CA HIS A 3 -18.45 -8.82 -27.23
C HIS A 3 -19.13 -7.65 -26.51
N LEU A 4 -18.38 -6.64 -26.08
CA LEU A 4 -18.80 -5.25 -26.32
C LEU A 4 -17.58 -4.33 -26.33
N SER A 5 -17.37 -3.77 -27.51
CA SER A 5 -16.45 -2.74 -27.93
C SER A 5 -16.68 -1.42 -27.19
N TRP A 6 -15.61 -0.80 -26.73
CA TRP A 6 -15.58 0.55 -26.19
C TRP A 6 -15.37 1.55 -27.32
N HIS A 7 -16.40 2.34 -27.65
CA HIS A 7 -16.32 3.71 -28.15
C HIS A 7 -17.73 4.30 -28.25
N VAL A 8 -18.18 5.07 -27.25
CA VAL A 8 -19.00 6.28 -27.44
C VAL A 8 -18.70 7.23 -26.27
N ALA A 9 -18.16 8.39 -26.61
CA ALA A 9 -18.17 9.57 -25.76
C ALA A 9 -19.56 10.21 -25.85
N LEU A 10 -20.26 10.39 -24.73
CA LEU A 10 -21.29 11.43 -24.61
C LEU A 10 -21.54 11.76 -23.12
N LEU A 11 -21.17 13.00 -22.80
CA LEU A 11 -21.62 13.88 -21.73
C LEU A 11 -22.79 13.34 -20.87
N ALA A 12 -22.45 12.82 -19.69
CA ALA A 12 -23.32 12.90 -18.53
C ALA A 12 -22.70 13.91 -17.57
N ALA A 13 -23.22 15.14 -17.61
CA ALA A 13 -22.97 16.14 -16.59
C ALA A 13 -23.62 15.67 -15.28
N VAL A 14 -22.89 14.83 -14.53
CA VAL A 14 -23.16 14.64 -13.11
C VAL A 14 -22.65 15.89 -12.44
N SER A 15 -23.57 16.75 -12.01
CA SER A 15 -23.29 17.83 -11.09
C SER A 15 -22.67 17.24 -9.83
N LEU A 16 -21.34 17.12 -9.81
CA LEU A 16 -20.56 17.06 -8.60
C LEU A 16 -20.84 18.37 -7.87
N LEU A 17 -21.85 18.36 -7.02
CA LEU A 17 -21.83 19.18 -5.82
C LEU A 17 -20.60 18.71 -5.05
N ALA A 18 -19.46 19.29 -5.38
CA ALA A 18 -18.37 19.43 -4.46
C ALA A 18 -18.98 20.15 -3.25
N VAL A 19 -19.41 19.37 -2.26
CA VAL A 19 -19.42 19.85 -0.89
C VAL A 19 -17.96 20.13 -0.60
N SER A 20 -17.57 21.34 -0.97
CA SER A 20 -16.44 22.02 -0.38
C SER A 20 -16.80 21.98 1.09
N ALA A 21 -16.29 20.98 1.82
CA ALA A 21 -16.17 21.08 3.25
C ALA A 21 -15.32 22.33 3.43
N ALA A 22 -15.97 23.47 3.61
CA ALA A 22 -15.35 24.62 4.20
C ALA A 22 -14.82 24.06 5.52
N CYS A 23 -13.51 23.79 5.56
CA CYS A 23 -12.82 23.54 6.81
C CYS A 23 -13.16 24.76 7.66
N VAL A 24 -14.12 24.61 8.56
CA VAL A 24 -14.31 25.55 9.64
C VAL A 24 -12.99 25.47 10.38
N ALA A 25 -12.11 26.43 10.10
CA ALA A 25 -10.81 26.49 10.71
C ALA A 25 -11.07 26.53 12.22
N GLY A 26 -10.81 25.40 12.89
CA GLY A 26 -10.93 25.32 14.33
C GLY A 26 -10.06 26.40 14.96
N PRO A 27 -10.25 26.71 16.25
CA PRO A 27 -9.48 27.76 16.91
C PRO A 27 -7.97 27.53 16.70
N PRO A 28 -7.20 28.62 16.51
CA PRO A 28 -5.76 28.53 16.30
C PRO A 28 -5.10 27.83 17.49
N GLY A 29 -4.08 27.04 17.20
CA GLY A 29 -3.30 26.37 18.25
C GLY A 29 -2.55 27.36 19.13
N ARG A 30 -2.15 26.89 20.30
CA ARG A 30 -1.41 27.63 21.34
C ARG A 30 -0.19 26.84 21.82
N SER A 31 0.22 25.82 21.08
CA SER A 31 1.45 25.08 21.38
C SER A 31 2.67 26.00 21.24
N VAL A 32 3.71 25.73 22.01
CA VAL A 32 5.01 26.40 21.86
C VAL A 32 6.03 25.36 21.38
N ILE A 33 6.56 25.55 20.17
CA ILE A 33 7.64 24.72 19.63
C ILE A 33 8.95 25.46 19.87
N THR A 34 9.88 24.81 20.58
CA THR A 34 11.20 25.35 20.91
C THR A 34 12.27 24.54 20.20
N VAL A 35 13.13 25.18 19.42
CA VAL A 35 14.31 24.56 18.78
C VAL A 35 15.56 25.20 19.38
N GLY A 36 16.48 24.40 19.91
CA GLY A 36 17.74 24.89 20.47
C GLY A 36 17.55 25.99 21.52
N GLY A 37 16.52 25.86 22.35
CA GLY A 37 16.19 26.82 23.42
C GLY A 37 15.45 28.09 22.96
N LYS A 38 15.12 28.25 21.68
CA LYS A 38 14.30 29.38 21.20
C LYS A 38 12.95 28.93 20.66
N ALA A 39 11.89 29.62 21.06
CA ALA A 39 10.56 29.40 20.51
C ALA A 39 10.51 29.82 19.05
N LEU A 40 9.86 29.01 18.21
CA LEU A 40 9.57 29.36 16.83
C LEU A 40 8.62 30.56 16.81
N ASP A 41 9.07 31.64 16.17
CA ASP A 41 8.32 32.89 16.09
C ASP A 41 8.63 33.61 14.77
N PRO A 42 7.63 34.12 14.03
CA PRO A 42 7.83 34.76 12.74
C PRO A 42 8.69 36.02 12.81
N ALA A 43 8.86 36.66 13.97
CA ALA A 43 9.77 37.78 14.13
C ALA A 43 11.24 37.34 14.12
N THR A 44 11.54 36.14 14.62
CA THR A 44 12.91 35.66 14.87
C THR A 44 13.35 34.52 13.95
N HIS A 45 12.40 33.77 13.38
CA HIS A 45 12.64 32.60 12.53
C HIS A 45 12.00 32.78 11.16
N ALA A 46 12.58 32.13 10.15
CA ALA A 46 12.01 31.98 8.82
C ALA A 46 12.26 30.56 8.32
N ILE A 47 11.32 30.02 7.55
CA ILE A 47 11.55 28.82 6.76
C ILE A 47 12.34 29.25 5.53
N VAL A 48 13.51 28.63 5.34
CA VAL A 48 14.47 29.01 4.32
C VAL A 48 14.56 27.92 3.26
N ILE A 49 14.33 28.30 2.00
CA ILE A 49 14.38 27.43 0.82
C ILE A 49 15.45 27.91 -0.17
N PRO A 50 15.85 27.10 -1.16
CA PRO A 50 16.80 27.53 -2.20
C PRO A 50 16.28 28.73 -3.02
N GLU A 51 17.16 29.45 -3.71
CA GLU A 51 16.74 30.57 -4.58
C GLU A 51 15.86 30.13 -5.75
N GLY A 52 16.12 28.95 -6.31
CA GLY A 52 15.29 28.30 -7.32
C GLY A 52 14.72 26.99 -6.78
N PRO A 53 13.71 27.05 -5.89
CA PRO A 53 13.21 25.86 -5.23
C PRO A 53 12.51 24.95 -6.25
N THR A 54 12.70 23.65 -6.10
CA THR A 54 11.87 22.65 -6.79
C THR A 54 10.42 22.72 -6.29
N PRO A 55 9.44 22.21 -7.07
CA PRO A 55 8.05 22.13 -6.60
C PRO A 55 7.90 21.42 -5.24
N GLN A 56 8.76 20.43 -4.97
CA GLN A 56 8.76 19.68 -3.72
C GLN A 56 9.31 20.48 -2.54
N GLU A 57 10.40 21.24 -2.74
CA GLU A 57 10.96 22.10 -1.69
C GLU A 57 9.98 23.22 -1.32
N GLN A 58 9.35 23.85 -2.33
CA GLN A 58 8.30 24.85 -2.08
C GLN A 58 7.12 24.23 -1.33
N HIS A 59 6.63 23.06 -1.79
CA HIS A 59 5.50 22.40 -1.15
C HIS A 59 5.82 21.98 0.29
N ALA A 60 7.00 21.41 0.54
CA ALA A 60 7.45 21.03 1.87
C ALA A 60 7.54 22.23 2.83
N ALA A 61 8.06 23.37 2.35
CA ALA A 61 8.16 24.59 3.14
C ALA A 61 6.79 25.18 3.49
N GLU A 62 5.86 25.20 2.54
CA GLU A 62 4.48 25.67 2.78
C GLU A 62 3.72 24.72 3.71
N ASP A 63 3.85 23.40 3.53
CA ASP A 63 3.18 22.44 4.41
C ASP A 63 3.75 22.52 5.84
N LEU A 64 5.06 22.71 6.01
CA LEU A 64 5.67 22.99 7.31
C LEU A 64 5.11 24.28 7.93
N ALA A 65 5.05 25.38 7.18
CA ALA A 65 4.52 26.65 7.65
C ALA A 65 3.07 26.51 8.12
N ASN A 66 2.24 25.80 7.36
CA ASN A 66 0.84 25.55 7.67
C ASN A 66 0.67 24.67 8.92
N HIS A 67 1.51 23.66 9.12
CA HIS A 67 1.44 22.83 10.33
C HIS A 67 1.91 23.60 11.58
N VAL A 68 2.98 24.37 11.48
CA VAL A 68 3.43 25.24 12.58
C VAL A 68 2.35 26.26 12.94
N GLU A 69 1.66 26.85 11.95
CA GLU A 69 0.53 27.75 12.19
C GLU A 69 -0.64 27.04 12.88
N GLN A 70 -1.03 25.85 12.42
CA GLN A 70 -2.09 25.07 13.07
C GLN A 70 -1.77 24.73 14.52
N MET A 71 -0.50 24.42 14.82
CA MET A 71 -0.03 24.07 16.16
C MET A 71 0.09 25.28 17.10
N THR A 72 0.63 26.40 16.60
CA THR A 72 1.09 27.52 17.44
C THR A 72 0.27 28.81 17.28
N GLY A 73 -0.58 28.86 16.24
CA GLY A 73 -1.29 30.07 15.83
C GLY A 73 -0.40 31.10 15.12
N LYS A 74 0.88 30.78 14.87
CA LYS A 74 1.86 31.66 14.24
C LYS A 74 2.38 31.06 12.95
N ARG A 75 2.18 31.76 11.83
CA ARG A 75 2.73 31.36 10.53
C ARG A 75 4.15 31.89 10.35
N LEU A 76 5.11 31.00 10.17
CA LEU A 76 6.48 31.39 9.84
C LEU A 76 6.57 31.87 8.37
N PRO A 77 7.31 32.94 8.09
CA PRO A 77 7.53 33.38 6.71
C PRO A 77 8.43 32.37 5.99
N VAL A 78 8.08 32.07 4.74
CA VAL A 78 8.93 31.31 3.80
C VAL A 78 9.75 32.32 2.99
N ALA A 79 11.06 32.15 2.95
CA ALA A 79 11.98 33.03 2.24
C ALA A 79 13.08 32.23 1.53
N ALA A 80 13.52 32.71 0.36
CA ALA A 80 14.72 32.18 -0.27
C ALA A 80 15.97 32.50 0.55
N GLU A 81 17.01 31.67 0.45
CA GLU A 81 18.20 31.76 1.30
C GLU A 81 18.96 33.08 1.24
N GLY A 82 18.98 33.76 0.10
CA GLY A 82 19.56 35.10 -0.06
C GLY A 82 18.66 36.23 0.45
N ARG A 83 17.40 35.94 0.79
CA ARG A 83 16.38 36.92 1.22
C ARG A 83 15.86 36.71 2.65
N ARG A 84 16.45 35.80 3.43
CA ARG A 84 16.02 35.50 4.81
C ARG A 84 16.27 36.63 5.84
N GLY A 85 17.13 37.59 5.51
CA GLY A 85 17.59 38.63 6.46
C GLY A 85 18.36 38.04 7.64
N GLU A 86 18.18 38.61 8.83
CA GLU A 86 18.85 38.17 10.07
C GLU A 86 18.12 37.05 10.81
N LYS A 87 16.96 36.59 10.30
CA LYS A 87 16.14 35.58 10.96
C LYS A 87 16.85 34.23 11.03
N THR A 88 16.67 33.53 12.15
CA THR A 88 17.21 32.17 12.36
C THR A 88 16.58 31.21 11.35
N PRO A 89 17.39 30.44 10.60
CA PRO A 89 16.86 29.61 9.52
C PRO A 89 16.28 28.28 10.02
N ILE A 90 15.09 27.95 9.51
CA ILE A 90 14.60 26.58 9.40
C ILE A 90 14.78 26.17 7.94
N VAL A 91 15.90 25.52 7.63
CA VAL A 91 16.30 25.14 6.28
C VAL A 91 15.41 24.00 5.79
N VAL A 92 14.80 24.16 4.62
CA VAL A 92 14.02 23.13 3.91
C VAL A 92 14.62 22.97 2.51
N GLY A 93 15.21 21.80 2.24
CA GLY A 93 15.83 21.50 0.93
C GLY A 93 17.30 21.87 0.80
N LYS A 94 17.77 22.03 -0.45
CA LYS A 94 19.19 22.21 -0.81
C LYS A 94 19.69 23.66 -0.69
N CYS A 95 19.62 24.26 0.49
CA CYS A 95 20.06 25.64 0.72
C CYS A 95 21.59 25.70 0.95
N THR A 96 22.38 25.49 -0.09
CA THR A 96 23.85 25.30 0.00
C THR A 96 24.57 26.42 0.75
N ALA A 97 24.21 27.69 0.50
CA ALA A 97 24.87 28.82 1.16
C ALA A 97 24.50 28.89 2.65
N THR A 98 23.24 28.60 2.99
CA THR A 98 22.80 28.55 4.39
C THR A 98 23.40 27.36 5.14
N LEU A 99 23.45 26.18 4.53
CA LEU A 99 24.07 24.98 5.11
C LEU A 99 25.56 25.20 5.42
N ALA A 100 26.31 25.79 4.48
CA ALA A 100 27.73 26.11 4.68
C ALA A 100 27.95 27.09 5.85
N ARG A 101 27.12 28.15 5.96
CA ARG A 101 27.18 29.11 7.09
C ARG A 101 26.88 28.46 8.44
N LEU A 102 26.05 27.43 8.47
CA LEU A 102 25.73 26.66 9.67
C LEU A 102 26.77 25.57 9.99
N GLY A 103 27.73 25.32 9.09
CA GLY A 103 28.68 24.21 9.22
C GLY A 103 27.99 22.85 9.18
N VAL A 104 26.91 22.72 8.38
CA VAL A 104 26.17 21.46 8.20
C VAL A 104 26.50 20.88 6.82
N GLU A 105 27.07 19.69 6.82
CA GLU A 105 27.32 18.93 5.59
C GLU A 105 26.20 17.90 5.35
N VAL A 106 25.69 17.89 4.12
CA VAL A 106 24.67 16.94 3.66
C VAL A 106 25.15 16.32 2.34
N ASP A 107 25.42 15.03 2.36
CA ASP A 107 25.70 14.25 1.16
C ASP A 107 24.38 13.91 0.46
N PHE A 108 23.96 14.77 -0.47
CA PHE A 108 22.72 14.57 -1.20
C PHE A 108 22.77 13.37 -2.15
N ASP A 109 23.95 12.93 -2.59
CA ASP A 109 24.06 11.78 -3.49
C ASP A 109 23.79 10.50 -2.72
N ALA A 110 24.37 10.36 -1.51
CA ALA A 110 24.12 9.23 -0.62
C ALA A 110 22.66 9.14 -0.13
N LEU A 111 21.93 10.26 -0.07
CA LEU A 111 20.52 10.24 0.31
C LEU A 111 19.60 9.68 -0.79
N GLY A 112 20.03 9.62 -2.05
CA GLY A 112 19.16 9.21 -3.16
C GLY A 112 17.86 10.03 -3.21
N LEU A 113 16.79 9.53 -3.83
CA LEU A 113 15.57 10.33 -4.03
C LEU A 113 14.77 10.62 -2.74
N GLU A 114 14.96 9.82 -1.70
CA GLU A 114 14.05 9.74 -0.54
C GLU A 114 14.73 9.84 0.81
N GLY A 115 16.06 9.80 0.86
CA GLY A 115 16.81 9.95 2.10
C GLY A 115 16.65 11.35 2.68
N ILE A 116 16.75 11.41 4.00
CA ILE A 116 16.53 12.60 4.81
C ILE A 116 17.76 12.93 5.65
N ALA A 117 17.96 14.22 5.86
CA ALA A 117 18.89 14.78 6.82
C ALA A 117 18.15 15.78 7.72
N ILE A 118 18.13 15.50 9.03
CA ILE A 118 17.54 16.38 10.03
C ILE A 118 18.60 16.74 11.05
N GLU A 119 18.89 18.04 11.22
CA GLU A 119 19.95 18.49 12.13
C GLU A 119 19.60 19.81 12.80
N THR A 120 19.84 19.91 14.11
CA THR A 120 19.78 21.20 14.82
C THR A 120 21.18 21.81 14.95
N LYS A 121 21.26 23.13 14.85
CA LYS A 121 22.47 23.94 15.11
C LYS A 121 22.11 25.14 15.95
N GLY A 122 22.15 24.96 17.27
CA GLY A 122 21.53 25.92 18.18
C GLY A 122 20.05 26.10 17.79
N PRO A 123 19.54 27.34 17.62
CA PRO A 123 18.15 27.56 17.27
C PRO A 123 17.81 27.32 15.79
N ALA A 124 18.80 27.01 14.95
CA ALA A 124 18.56 26.64 13.55
C ALA A 124 18.17 25.16 13.43
N LEU A 125 17.32 24.86 12.46
CA LEU A 125 16.89 23.50 12.12
C LEU A 125 17.14 23.27 10.62
N VAL A 126 17.66 22.10 10.27
CA VAL A 126 17.85 21.64 8.89
C VAL A 126 16.94 20.46 8.63
N LEU A 127 16.15 20.54 7.56
CA LEU A 127 15.26 19.52 7.02
C LEU A 127 15.59 19.36 5.53
N ALA A 128 16.59 18.54 5.24
CA ALA A 128 17.15 18.41 3.90
C ALA A 128 16.92 17.02 3.32
N GLY A 129 16.81 16.97 1.99
CA GLY A 129 16.70 15.75 1.20
C GLY A 129 16.53 16.12 -0.28
N ASN A 130 16.51 15.12 -1.15
CA ASN A 130 16.18 15.32 -2.57
C ASN A 130 14.64 15.33 -2.76
N ARG A 131 14.20 15.12 -4.01
CA ARG A 131 12.80 15.08 -4.47
C ARG A 131 11.76 14.74 -3.39
N ARG A 132 11.66 13.49 -2.94
CA ARG A 132 10.72 13.09 -1.86
C ARG A 132 11.35 13.24 -0.48
N GLY A 133 12.68 13.09 -0.39
CA GLY A 133 13.42 13.24 0.85
C GLY A 133 13.15 14.57 1.57
N VAL A 134 13.03 15.70 0.87
CA VAL A 134 12.73 16.99 1.51
C VAL A 134 11.35 17.01 2.19
N LEU A 135 10.34 16.44 1.54
CA LEU A 135 9.00 16.28 2.12
C LEU A 135 9.06 15.34 3.33
N TYR A 136 9.77 14.22 3.19
CA TYR A 136 9.88 13.22 4.25
C TYR A 136 10.69 13.72 5.44
N ALA A 137 11.66 14.61 5.26
CA ALA A 137 12.38 15.26 6.35
C ALA A 137 11.43 16.15 7.17
N VAL A 138 10.60 16.96 6.48
CA VAL A 138 9.55 17.77 7.12
C VAL A 138 8.55 16.90 7.87
N TYR A 139 8.04 15.84 7.24
CA TYR A 139 7.04 14.97 7.87
C TYR A 139 7.61 14.15 9.02
N THR A 140 8.88 13.73 8.94
CA THR A 140 9.57 13.05 10.05
C THR A 140 9.76 14.01 11.24
N PHE A 141 10.13 15.26 11.00
CA PHE A 141 10.20 16.26 12.07
C PHE A 141 8.83 16.52 12.71
N LEU A 142 7.80 16.75 11.88
CA LEU A 142 6.44 16.98 12.37
C LEU A 142 5.88 15.78 13.16
N GLU A 143 6.18 14.56 12.71
CA GLU A 143 5.74 13.33 13.35
C GLU A 143 6.53 13.06 14.64
N ASP A 144 7.84 12.91 14.54
CA ASP A 144 8.66 12.34 15.61
C ASP A 144 9.01 13.38 16.68
N CYS A 145 9.10 14.66 16.31
CA CYS A 145 9.45 15.74 17.24
C CYS A 145 8.22 16.53 17.69
N CYS A 146 7.27 16.79 16.79
CA CYS A 146 6.13 17.66 17.06
C CYS A 146 4.83 16.92 17.41
N GLY A 147 4.77 15.59 17.23
CA GLY A 147 3.61 14.77 17.60
C GLY A 147 2.44 14.80 16.60
N CYS A 148 2.65 15.30 15.38
CA CYS A 148 1.64 15.26 14.32
C CYS A 148 1.40 13.81 13.84
N ARG A 149 0.15 13.46 13.57
CA ARG A 149 -0.24 12.16 12.99
C ARG A 149 -1.28 12.32 11.89
N TRP A 150 -1.24 11.46 10.89
CA TRP A 150 -2.18 11.43 9.76
C TRP A 150 -2.74 10.01 9.57
N PHE A 151 -3.56 9.57 10.51
CA PHE A 151 -4.07 8.20 10.61
C PHE A 151 -4.80 7.74 9.34
N ALA A 152 -5.65 8.59 8.78
CA ALA A 152 -6.42 8.35 7.56
C ALA A 152 -6.60 9.66 6.78
N PRO A 153 -7.06 9.66 5.51
CA PRO A 153 -7.26 10.91 4.76
C PRO A 153 -8.16 11.93 5.46
N ASP A 154 -9.15 11.45 6.22
CA ASP A 154 -10.11 12.25 6.99
C ASP A 154 -9.74 12.40 8.47
N CYS A 155 -8.61 11.85 8.91
CA CYS A 155 -8.25 11.79 10.33
C CYS A 155 -6.77 12.11 10.55
N SER A 156 -6.52 13.26 11.17
CA SER A 156 -5.20 13.67 11.64
C SER A 156 -5.27 14.17 13.07
N ARG A 157 -4.13 14.13 13.75
CA ARG A 157 -3.94 14.72 15.07
C ARG A 157 -2.80 15.72 14.99
N ILE A 158 -3.13 17.00 15.12
CA ILE A 158 -2.18 18.12 15.14
C ILE A 158 -2.18 18.71 16.55
N PRO A 159 -1.09 18.62 17.34
CA PRO A 159 -1.06 19.13 18.72
C PRO A 159 -1.26 20.65 18.81
N LYS A 160 -2.36 21.06 19.46
CA LYS A 160 -2.75 22.48 19.58
C LYS A 160 -2.43 23.11 20.94
N THR A 161 -1.99 22.34 21.92
CA THR A 161 -1.60 22.83 23.24
C THR A 161 -0.33 22.14 23.73
N GLY A 162 0.31 22.73 24.73
CA GLY A 162 1.52 22.19 25.34
C GLY A 162 2.82 22.79 24.79
N GLN A 163 3.93 22.21 25.21
CA GLN A 163 5.26 22.64 24.81
C GLN A 163 5.98 21.49 24.10
N VAL A 164 6.45 21.74 22.89
CA VAL A 164 7.34 20.86 22.13
C VAL A 164 8.75 21.39 22.31
N VAL A 165 9.63 20.59 22.89
CA VAL A 165 11.04 20.93 23.05
C VAL A 165 11.85 20.02 22.12
N VAL A 166 12.35 20.60 21.03
CA VAL A 166 13.21 19.91 20.07
C VAL A 166 14.64 19.97 20.61
N GLY A 167 15.14 18.80 21.02
CA GLY A 167 16.52 18.62 21.46
C GLY A 167 17.54 18.63 20.33
N ASP A 168 18.76 18.20 20.63
CA ASP A 168 19.80 18.09 19.62
C ASP A 168 19.52 16.93 18.65
N LEU A 169 19.41 17.25 17.36
CA LEU A 169 19.15 16.28 16.29
C LEU A 169 20.37 16.18 15.38
N LYS A 170 20.74 14.95 15.01
CA LYS A 170 21.67 14.65 13.93
C LYS A 170 21.27 13.34 13.26
N ILE A 171 20.19 13.40 12.50
CA ILE A 171 19.58 12.25 11.84
C ILE A 171 20.00 12.25 10.37
N ARG A 172 20.42 11.09 9.89
CA ARG A 172 20.56 10.75 8.48
C ARG A 172 19.88 9.40 8.28
N TYR A 173 18.94 9.33 7.35
CA TYR A 173 18.18 8.11 7.11
C TYR A 173 17.84 7.95 5.64
N ALA A 174 18.06 6.76 5.10
CA ALA A 174 17.60 6.36 3.77
C ALA A 174 16.70 5.13 3.93
N PRO A 175 15.48 5.13 3.35
CA PRO A 175 14.58 3.99 3.49
C PRO A 175 15.16 2.75 2.81
N PRO A 176 15.03 1.54 3.40
CA PRO A 176 15.54 0.31 2.81
C PRO A 176 14.78 -0.13 1.55
N LEU A 177 13.52 0.31 1.42
CA LEU A 177 12.64 0.02 0.29
C LEU A 177 12.59 1.23 -0.65
N GLU A 178 12.84 1.06 -1.94
CA GLU A 178 12.64 2.09 -2.98
C GLU A 178 11.16 2.18 -3.42
N TYR A 179 10.38 1.11 -3.23
CA TYR A 179 8.96 1.03 -3.58
C TYR A 179 8.12 0.57 -2.38
N ARG A 180 7.15 1.38 -1.96
CA ARG A 180 6.25 1.12 -0.83
C ARG A 180 4.81 1.37 -1.28
N SER A 181 4.03 0.29 -1.38
CA SER A 181 2.75 0.33 -2.06
C SER A 181 1.69 -0.54 -1.38
N THR A 182 0.44 -0.08 -1.47
CA THR A 182 -0.78 -0.80 -1.11
C THR A 182 -1.93 -0.17 -1.90
N ASP A 183 -3.10 -0.81 -1.96
CA ASP A 183 -4.18 -0.42 -2.88
C ASP A 183 -5.58 -0.29 -2.24
N TYR A 184 -5.67 -0.34 -0.91
CA TYR A 184 -6.86 0.13 -0.19
C TYR A 184 -7.27 1.52 -0.70
N PRO A 185 -8.56 1.80 -0.95
CA PRO A 185 -9.00 3.11 -1.44
C PRO A 185 -8.50 4.30 -0.59
N CYS A 186 -8.41 4.13 0.73
CA CYS A 186 -7.94 5.15 1.66
C CYS A 186 -6.43 5.45 1.55
N SER A 187 -5.62 4.61 0.91
CA SER A 187 -4.18 4.83 0.72
C SER A 187 -3.85 5.77 -0.45
N ARG A 188 -4.84 6.05 -1.32
CA ARG A 188 -4.60 6.72 -2.60
C ARG A 188 -4.49 8.24 -2.49
N ASP A 189 -5.03 8.84 -1.43
CA ASP A 189 -4.97 10.28 -1.20
C ASP A 189 -3.52 10.78 -1.21
N ALA A 190 -3.28 11.87 -1.96
CA ALA A 190 -1.92 12.32 -2.24
C ALA A 190 -1.23 12.93 -1.01
N ASP A 191 -1.98 13.69 -0.19
CA ASP A 191 -1.42 14.29 1.02
C ASP A 191 -1.15 13.21 2.06
N TRP A 192 -2.11 12.30 2.26
CA TRP A 192 -1.94 11.16 3.16
C TRP A 192 -0.75 10.29 2.76
N ALA A 193 -0.63 9.93 1.47
CA ALA A 193 0.46 9.09 0.98
C ALA A 193 1.82 9.78 1.15
N ALA A 194 1.94 11.08 0.86
CA ALA A 194 3.18 11.83 1.03
C ALA A 194 3.59 11.91 2.52
N ARG A 195 2.65 12.26 3.40
CA ARG A 195 2.88 12.39 4.84
C ARG A 195 3.24 11.05 5.50
N ASN A 196 2.67 9.96 4.99
CA ASN A 196 2.96 8.59 5.42
C ASN A 196 3.98 7.85 4.56
N LYS A 197 4.65 8.55 3.65
CA LYS A 197 5.83 8.08 2.93
C LYS A 197 5.56 6.86 2.04
N ILE A 198 4.30 6.63 1.64
CA ILE A 198 3.89 5.67 0.60
C ILE A 198 4.15 6.32 -0.76
N ASN A 199 4.75 5.59 -1.69
CA ASN A 199 5.20 6.14 -2.99
C ASN A 199 4.80 5.28 -4.21
N GLY A 200 3.94 4.28 -3.98
CA GLY A 200 3.60 3.26 -4.96
C GLY A 200 2.63 3.71 -6.05
N THR A 201 2.41 2.83 -7.03
CA THR A 201 1.74 3.16 -8.29
C THR A 201 0.27 3.56 -8.13
N GLN A 202 -0.43 3.03 -7.11
CA GLN A 202 -1.84 3.28 -6.85
C GLN A 202 -2.13 4.65 -6.20
N THR A 203 -1.10 5.37 -5.74
CA THR A 203 -1.28 6.69 -5.12
C THR A 203 -1.62 7.78 -6.13
N HIS A 204 -2.26 8.85 -5.68
CA HIS A 204 -2.51 10.07 -6.45
C HIS A 204 -1.37 11.11 -6.32
N LEU A 205 -0.17 10.68 -5.94
CA LEU A 205 0.99 11.58 -5.82
C LEU A 205 1.28 12.28 -7.14
N ASP A 206 1.38 13.60 -7.07
CA ASP A 206 1.74 14.50 -8.15
C ASP A 206 3.18 15.01 -7.97
N GLU A 207 3.66 15.82 -8.93
CA GLU A 207 5.04 16.28 -8.92
C GLU A 207 5.39 17.07 -7.66
N LYS A 208 4.52 17.99 -7.20
CA LYS A 208 4.76 18.78 -5.98
C LYS A 208 4.87 17.93 -4.71
N ARG A 209 4.26 16.74 -4.68
CA ARG A 209 4.40 15.74 -3.60
C ARG A 209 5.48 14.71 -3.87
N GLY A 210 6.38 15.01 -4.80
CA GLY A 210 7.57 14.23 -5.12
C GLY A 210 7.35 13.05 -6.08
N GLY A 211 6.17 12.98 -6.70
CA GLY A 211 5.80 11.93 -7.65
C GLY A 211 5.80 10.53 -7.02
N LYS A 212 5.72 9.51 -7.87
CA LYS A 212 5.63 8.11 -7.45
C LYS A 212 6.52 7.21 -8.29
N VAL A 213 6.80 6.03 -7.76
CA VAL A 213 7.36 4.92 -8.56
C VAL A 213 6.20 4.30 -9.32
N ALA A 214 6.12 4.61 -10.61
CA ALA A 214 4.98 4.26 -11.45
C ALA A 214 5.27 3.04 -12.31
N TYR A 215 4.29 2.16 -12.40
CA TYR A 215 4.22 1.10 -13.40
C TYR A 215 3.49 1.59 -14.65
N SER A 216 4.02 1.28 -15.82
CA SER A 216 3.22 1.15 -17.04
C SER A 216 2.81 -0.30 -17.19
N HIS A 217 1.51 -0.54 -17.37
CA HIS A 217 0.91 -1.88 -17.54
C HIS A 217 1.22 -2.79 -16.34
N PHE A 218 0.46 -2.64 -15.26
CA PHE A 218 0.68 -3.34 -14.00
C PHE A 218 0.30 -4.83 -14.12
N VAL A 219 1.33 -5.67 -14.37
CA VAL A 219 1.32 -7.14 -14.43
C VAL A 219 0.39 -7.79 -15.47
N HIS A 220 0.47 -9.11 -15.61
CA HIS A 220 -0.31 -9.92 -16.56
C HIS A 220 -0.37 -9.36 -17.99
N THR A 221 0.79 -8.92 -18.50
CA THR A 221 0.88 -8.13 -19.73
C THR A 221 1.12 -8.92 -21.00
N PHE A 222 1.29 -10.24 -20.94
CA PHE A 222 1.48 -11.07 -22.13
C PHE A 222 0.34 -10.89 -23.14
N ASN A 223 -0.91 -10.78 -22.70
CA ASN A 223 -2.03 -10.49 -23.59
C ASN A 223 -2.05 -9.05 -24.13
N SER A 224 -1.40 -8.11 -23.45
CA SER A 224 -1.18 -6.74 -23.95
C SER A 224 -0.11 -6.69 -25.03
N ILE A 225 0.85 -7.63 -25.00
CA ILE A 225 1.89 -7.79 -26.03
C ILE A 225 1.31 -8.51 -27.26
N LEU A 226 0.65 -9.65 -27.04
CA LEU A 226 0.08 -10.49 -28.08
C LEU A 226 -1.24 -11.10 -27.59
N HIS A 227 -2.36 -10.55 -28.07
CA HIS A 227 -3.68 -11.05 -27.69
C HIS A 227 -4.06 -12.30 -28.51
N PRO A 228 -4.39 -13.45 -27.90
CA PRO A 228 -4.67 -14.69 -28.62
C PRO A 228 -5.85 -14.56 -29.60
N ASP A 229 -6.92 -13.84 -29.24
CA ASP A 229 -8.08 -13.64 -30.13
C ASP A 229 -7.72 -12.95 -31.45
N ARG A 230 -6.61 -12.21 -31.51
CA ARG A 230 -6.17 -11.48 -32.70
C ARG A 230 -5.14 -12.24 -33.52
N HIS A 231 -4.28 -13.02 -32.88
CA HIS A 231 -3.08 -13.55 -33.51
C HIS A 231 -3.03 -15.08 -33.58
N PHE A 232 -3.77 -15.81 -32.73
CA PHE A 232 -3.63 -17.26 -32.61
C PHE A 232 -3.99 -18.03 -33.90
N LYS A 233 -4.97 -17.53 -34.66
CA LYS A 233 -5.41 -18.18 -35.90
C LYS A 233 -4.29 -18.23 -36.94
N ASP A 234 -3.56 -17.14 -37.07
CA ASP A 234 -2.53 -16.96 -38.11
C ASP A 234 -1.14 -17.39 -37.59
N HIS A 235 -0.91 -17.27 -36.28
CA HIS A 235 0.36 -17.54 -35.61
C HIS A 235 0.20 -18.39 -34.34
N PRO A 236 -0.29 -19.65 -34.44
CA PRO A 236 -0.44 -20.52 -33.27
C PRO A 236 0.89 -20.80 -32.55
N GLU A 237 2.02 -20.75 -33.25
CA GLU A 237 3.38 -20.94 -32.75
C GLU A 237 3.89 -19.85 -31.80
N TRP A 238 3.23 -18.68 -31.78
CA TRP A 238 3.52 -17.61 -30.82
C TRP A 238 2.97 -17.91 -29.43
N PHE A 239 2.05 -18.86 -29.31
CA PHE A 239 1.33 -19.18 -28.09
C PHE A 239 1.73 -20.55 -27.53
N SER A 240 1.28 -20.83 -26.32
CA SER A 240 1.68 -22.04 -25.59
C SER A 240 1.26 -23.32 -26.28
N GLU A 241 2.18 -24.28 -26.32
CA GLU A 241 1.86 -25.68 -26.55
C GLU A 241 1.56 -26.34 -25.22
N VAL A 242 0.42 -27.01 -25.09
CA VAL A 242 0.04 -27.77 -23.89
C VAL A 242 -0.41 -29.14 -24.34
N LYS A 243 0.20 -30.19 -23.78
CA LYS A 243 -0.09 -31.59 -24.16
C LYS A 243 0.00 -31.82 -25.69
N GLY A 244 1.03 -31.25 -26.32
CA GLY A 244 1.30 -31.38 -27.75
C GLY A 244 0.38 -30.58 -28.68
N LYS A 245 -0.47 -29.69 -28.14
CA LYS A 245 -1.37 -28.83 -28.94
C LYS A 245 -1.15 -27.37 -28.62
N ARG A 246 -1.04 -26.52 -29.65
CA ARG A 246 -1.09 -25.07 -29.48
C ARG A 246 -2.49 -24.67 -29.08
N ILE A 247 -2.60 -23.80 -28.08
CA ILE A 247 -3.89 -23.36 -27.55
C ILE A 247 -4.04 -21.84 -27.61
N GLY A 248 -5.23 -21.38 -27.98
CA GLY A 248 -5.69 -20.00 -27.84
C GLY A 248 -6.46 -19.78 -26.53
N GLY A 249 -6.90 -18.55 -26.28
CA GLY A 249 -7.65 -18.19 -25.06
C GLY A 249 -6.76 -18.09 -23.81
N ARG A 250 -6.96 -18.97 -22.82
CA ARG A 250 -6.14 -19.03 -21.59
C ARG A 250 -4.77 -19.65 -21.89
N THR A 251 -3.92 -18.93 -22.60
CA THR A 251 -2.61 -19.38 -23.10
C THR A 251 -1.51 -18.41 -22.68
N GLN A 252 -0.28 -18.87 -22.47
CA GLN A 252 0.88 -17.99 -22.33
C GLN A 252 1.58 -17.80 -23.68
N LEU A 253 2.56 -16.90 -23.74
CA LEU A 253 3.42 -16.75 -24.92
C LEU A 253 4.47 -17.87 -24.98
N CYS A 254 4.86 -18.25 -26.20
CA CYS A 254 6.00 -19.14 -26.43
C CYS A 254 7.31 -18.33 -26.30
N LEU A 255 7.90 -18.35 -25.10
CA LEU A 255 9.04 -17.47 -24.74
C LEU A 255 10.36 -17.80 -25.44
N THR A 256 10.45 -18.93 -26.14
CA THR A 256 11.62 -19.28 -26.97
C THR A 256 11.39 -18.97 -28.46
N ASN A 257 10.27 -18.37 -28.83
CA ASN A 257 10.01 -17.97 -30.21
C ASN A 257 10.66 -16.59 -30.50
N PRO A 258 11.56 -16.48 -31.50
CA PRO A 258 12.27 -15.24 -31.80
C PRO A 258 11.34 -14.10 -32.26
N GLU A 259 10.25 -14.40 -32.97
CA GLU A 259 9.30 -13.36 -33.42
C GLU A 259 8.55 -12.75 -32.24
N VAL A 260 8.14 -13.57 -31.28
CA VAL A 260 7.51 -13.12 -30.03
C VAL A 260 8.44 -12.17 -29.25
N LEU A 261 9.73 -12.48 -29.22
CA LEU A 261 10.73 -11.62 -28.58
C LEU A 261 10.86 -10.26 -29.27
N GLU A 262 10.92 -10.22 -30.61
CA GLU A 262 10.99 -8.96 -31.35
C GLU A 262 9.70 -8.12 -31.18
N ILE A 263 8.54 -8.76 -31.15
CA ILE A 263 7.26 -8.09 -30.87
C ILE A 263 7.28 -7.49 -29.46
N ALA A 264 7.71 -8.25 -28.44
CA ALA A 264 7.79 -7.74 -27.08
C ALA A 264 8.75 -6.54 -26.95
N LYS A 265 9.93 -6.59 -27.58
CA LYS A 265 10.87 -5.45 -27.60
C LYS A 265 10.23 -4.19 -28.20
N LYS A 266 9.54 -4.34 -29.34
CA LYS A 266 8.83 -3.22 -30.00
C LYS A 266 7.71 -2.67 -29.11
N THR A 267 6.90 -3.54 -28.52
CA THR A 267 5.78 -3.15 -27.66
C THR A 267 6.25 -2.43 -26.41
N VAL A 268 7.31 -2.91 -25.74
CA VAL A 268 7.86 -2.25 -24.55
C VAL A 268 8.43 -0.86 -24.90
N ARG A 269 9.11 -0.72 -26.04
CA ARG A 269 9.53 0.61 -26.53
C ARG A 269 8.35 1.55 -26.75
N GLN A 270 7.26 1.05 -27.32
CA GLN A 270 6.04 1.85 -27.47
C GLN A 270 5.48 2.27 -26.11
N TRP A 271 5.41 1.36 -25.13
CA TRP A 271 4.95 1.71 -23.79
C TRP A 271 5.83 2.77 -23.12
N ILE A 272 7.15 2.73 -23.34
CA ILE A 272 8.07 3.77 -22.82
C ILE A 272 7.77 5.12 -23.47
N GLN A 273 7.47 5.16 -24.77
CA GLN A 273 7.06 6.40 -25.45
C GLN A 273 5.71 6.92 -24.94
N ASP A 274 4.75 6.02 -24.69
CA ASP A 274 3.42 6.38 -24.22
C ASP A 274 3.40 6.82 -22.74
N ALA A 275 4.35 6.33 -21.94
CA ALA A 275 4.45 6.59 -20.51
C ALA A 275 5.90 6.86 -20.07
N PRO A 276 6.55 7.94 -20.54
CA PRO A 276 7.96 8.22 -20.26
C PRO A 276 8.27 8.47 -18.78
N GLN A 277 7.26 8.86 -18.01
CA GLN A 277 7.34 9.05 -16.55
C GLN A 277 7.33 7.73 -15.76
N ALA A 278 6.93 6.62 -16.37
CA ALA A 278 6.94 5.33 -15.69
C ALA A 278 8.39 4.85 -15.47
N THR A 279 8.60 4.20 -14.32
CA THR A 279 9.90 3.64 -13.95
C THR A 279 9.97 2.16 -14.32
N LEU A 280 8.85 1.44 -14.15
CA LEU A 280 8.75 0.01 -14.39
C LEU A 280 7.77 -0.32 -15.52
N PHE A 281 8.15 -1.28 -16.37
CA PHE A 281 7.34 -1.80 -17.46
C PHE A 281 7.19 -3.31 -17.28
N SER A 282 5.97 -3.81 -17.13
CA SER A 282 5.77 -5.24 -16.85
C SER A 282 5.80 -6.08 -18.12
N VAL A 283 6.65 -7.10 -18.15
CA VAL A 283 6.68 -8.17 -19.15
C VAL A 283 6.50 -9.47 -18.37
N SER A 284 5.25 -9.84 -18.14
CA SER A 284 4.91 -10.88 -17.16
C SER A 284 3.81 -11.80 -17.65
N GLN A 285 3.91 -13.06 -17.22
CA GLN A 285 2.89 -14.08 -17.47
C GLN A 285 1.48 -13.62 -17.10
N ASN A 286 0.50 -14.09 -17.85
CA ASN A 286 -0.91 -13.91 -17.50
C ASN A 286 -1.30 -14.82 -16.31
N ASP A 287 -2.46 -14.56 -15.69
CA ASP A 287 -2.92 -15.27 -14.50
C ASP A 287 -3.57 -16.64 -14.82
N TRP A 288 -2.77 -17.57 -15.33
CA TRP A 288 -3.16 -18.98 -15.56
C TRP A 288 -1.96 -19.91 -15.75
N HIS A 289 -2.20 -21.21 -15.53
CA HIS A 289 -1.16 -22.26 -15.45
C HIS A 289 -0.74 -22.86 -16.80
N ASN A 290 -1.29 -22.38 -17.92
CA ASN A 290 -1.06 -22.96 -19.24
C ASN A 290 0.22 -22.40 -19.92
N TYR A 291 1.38 -22.63 -19.30
CA TYR A 291 2.67 -22.27 -19.88
C TYR A 291 3.06 -23.17 -21.06
N CYS A 292 3.96 -22.68 -21.91
CA CYS A 292 4.37 -23.40 -23.11
C CYS A 292 5.29 -24.58 -22.79
N THR A 293 4.89 -25.78 -23.22
CA THR A 293 5.67 -27.03 -23.09
C THR A 293 6.22 -27.52 -24.43
N CYS A 294 6.40 -26.62 -25.41
CA CYS A 294 7.01 -27.00 -26.68
C CYS A 294 8.44 -27.50 -26.45
N LYS A 295 9.00 -28.27 -27.41
CA LYS A 295 10.33 -28.89 -27.27
C LYS A 295 11.42 -27.93 -26.75
N THR A 296 11.46 -26.70 -27.26
CA THR A 296 12.48 -25.71 -26.89
C THR A 296 12.23 -25.12 -25.50
N CYS A 297 10.99 -24.74 -25.16
CA CYS A 297 10.64 -24.26 -23.82
C CYS A 297 10.89 -25.35 -22.77
N ALA A 298 10.48 -26.60 -23.05
CA ALA A 298 10.66 -27.73 -22.15
C ALA A 298 12.14 -28.01 -21.87
N ALA A 299 12.98 -28.07 -22.92
CA ALA A 299 14.42 -28.26 -22.77
C ALA A 299 15.08 -27.12 -21.97
N LEU A 300 14.63 -25.88 -22.15
CA LEU A 300 15.14 -24.74 -21.39
C LEU A 300 14.70 -24.79 -19.92
N SER A 301 13.43 -25.08 -19.63
CA SER A 301 12.94 -25.23 -18.25
C SER A 301 13.59 -26.40 -17.52
N GLU A 302 13.88 -27.50 -18.21
CA GLU A 302 14.60 -28.65 -17.64
C GLU A 302 16.04 -28.28 -17.28
N LYS A 303 16.76 -27.61 -18.20
CA LYS A 303 18.12 -27.11 -17.95
C LYS A 303 18.16 -26.14 -16.76
N GLU A 304 17.17 -25.28 -16.64
CA GLU A 304 17.06 -24.29 -15.56
C GLU A 304 16.43 -24.88 -14.28
N GLU A 305 15.95 -26.13 -14.30
CA GLU A 305 15.20 -26.78 -13.22
C GLU A 305 14.02 -25.95 -12.69
N SER A 306 13.45 -25.08 -13.54
CA SER A 306 12.35 -24.17 -13.22
C SER A 306 11.69 -23.61 -14.49
N GLN A 307 10.37 -23.41 -14.46
CA GLN A 307 9.66 -22.68 -15.52
C GLN A 307 9.94 -21.16 -15.50
N ALA A 308 10.56 -20.63 -14.43
CA ALA A 308 11.09 -19.28 -14.44
C ALA A 308 12.26 -19.12 -15.43
N GLY A 309 12.92 -20.23 -15.83
CA GLY A 309 14.02 -20.24 -16.79
C GLY A 309 13.69 -19.51 -18.09
N PRO A 310 12.75 -20.02 -18.91
CA PRO A 310 12.33 -19.35 -20.13
C PRO A 310 11.89 -17.90 -19.92
N LEU A 311 11.23 -17.60 -18.79
CA LEU A 311 10.80 -16.25 -18.45
C LEU A 311 11.97 -15.28 -18.26
N ILE A 312 12.95 -15.64 -17.44
CA ILE A 312 14.10 -14.78 -17.17
C ILE A 312 14.98 -14.63 -18.42
N HIS A 313 15.18 -15.67 -19.22
CA HIS A 313 15.88 -15.54 -20.51
C HIS A 313 15.18 -14.54 -21.45
N PHE A 314 13.86 -14.63 -21.56
CA PHE A 314 13.07 -13.73 -22.41
C PHE A 314 13.11 -12.28 -21.89
N VAL A 315 12.86 -12.08 -20.61
CA VAL A 315 12.85 -10.76 -19.96
C VAL A 315 14.24 -10.11 -20.02
N ASN A 316 15.31 -10.87 -19.80
CA ASN A 316 16.67 -10.37 -19.95
C ASN A 316 16.95 -9.89 -21.37
N ALA A 317 16.50 -10.62 -22.40
CA ALA A 317 16.70 -10.21 -23.79
C ALA A 317 15.91 -8.94 -24.15
N VAL A 318 14.75 -8.72 -23.55
CA VAL A 318 14.02 -7.44 -23.64
C VAL A 318 14.79 -6.34 -22.91
N ALA A 319 15.23 -6.59 -21.68
CA ALA A 319 15.94 -5.63 -20.85
C ALA A 319 17.28 -5.18 -21.47
N ASP A 320 18.05 -6.11 -22.07
CA ASP A 320 19.28 -5.84 -22.80
C ASP A 320 19.03 -4.95 -24.04
N ALA A 321 17.84 -5.06 -24.66
CA ALA A 321 17.47 -4.24 -25.81
C ALA A 321 17.05 -2.82 -25.42
N ILE A 322 16.33 -2.68 -24.30
CA ILE A 322 15.86 -1.40 -23.76
C ILE A 322 16.99 -0.61 -23.10
N ALA A 323 17.96 -1.27 -22.46
CA ALA A 323 19.08 -0.58 -21.80
C ALA A 323 19.95 0.24 -22.77
N LYS A 324 19.89 -0.02 -24.08
CA LYS A 324 20.68 0.67 -25.11
C LYS A 324 20.26 2.12 -25.31
N ASP A 325 18.96 2.40 -25.20
CA ASP A 325 18.35 3.72 -25.45
C ASP A 325 17.58 4.27 -24.23
N HIS A 326 17.29 3.43 -23.24
CA HIS A 326 16.53 3.77 -22.03
C HIS A 326 17.14 3.12 -20.77
N PRO A 327 18.39 3.47 -20.39
CA PRO A 327 19.10 2.84 -19.26
C PRO A 327 18.46 3.12 -17.90
N ASP A 328 17.59 4.13 -17.80
CA ASP A 328 16.84 4.48 -16.58
C ASP A 328 15.58 3.63 -16.36
N LYS A 329 15.18 2.80 -17.34
CA LYS A 329 13.94 2.02 -17.30
C LYS A 329 14.17 0.61 -16.81
N ILE A 330 13.22 0.13 -16.00
CA ILE A 330 13.25 -1.21 -15.40
C ILE A 330 12.20 -2.09 -16.07
N ILE A 331 12.61 -3.28 -16.51
CA ILE A 331 11.69 -4.31 -16.99
C ILE A 331 11.31 -5.18 -15.80
N SER A 332 10.03 -5.19 -15.45
CA SER A 332 9.52 -6.00 -14.35
C SER A 332 8.89 -7.29 -14.84
N THR A 333 8.96 -8.35 -14.04
CA THR A 333 8.26 -9.61 -14.31
C THR A 333 7.78 -10.26 -13.01
N LEU A 334 7.02 -11.34 -13.11
CA LEU A 334 6.48 -12.08 -11.97
C LEU A 334 7.27 -13.37 -11.72
N ALA A 335 7.55 -13.67 -10.46
CA ALA A 335 7.83 -15.00 -9.95
C ALA A 335 6.58 -15.46 -9.19
N TYR A 336 5.67 -16.13 -9.89
CA TYR A 336 4.30 -16.38 -9.45
C TYR A 336 3.83 -17.76 -9.92
N GLN A 337 3.15 -18.51 -9.05
CA GLN A 337 2.66 -19.86 -9.34
C GLN A 337 3.76 -20.75 -9.97
N TYR A 338 3.60 -21.11 -11.25
CA TYR A 338 4.52 -22.01 -11.94
C TYR A 338 5.93 -21.41 -12.17
N THR A 339 6.10 -20.09 -12.08
CA THR A 339 7.42 -19.41 -12.15
C THR A 339 7.95 -18.95 -10.79
N ARG A 340 7.33 -19.35 -9.69
CA ARG A 340 7.73 -18.92 -8.34
C ARG A 340 9.17 -19.34 -7.99
N LYS A 341 9.53 -20.59 -8.29
CA LYS A 341 10.88 -21.13 -8.08
C LYS A 341 11.90 -20.45 -8.99
N PRO A 342 13.04 -19.91 -8.49
CA PRO A 342 14.06 -19.31 -9.35
C PRO A 342 14.72 -20.33 -10.31
N PRO A 343 15.22 -19.86 -11.47
CA PRO A 343 16.02 -20.69 -12.36
C PRO A 343 17.41 -20.98 -11.78
N LYS A 344 17.99 -22.13 -12.18
CA LYS A 344 19.29 -22.60 -11.68
C LYS A 344 20.47 -21.81 -12.20
N HIS A 345 20.42 -21.37 -13.47
CA HIS A 345 21.56 -20.77 -14.16
C HIS A 345 21.29 -19.32 -14.60
N ALA A 346 20.08 -19.02 -15.07
CA ALA A 346 19.73 -17.67 -15.48
C ALA A 346 19.72 -16.70 -14.29
N LYS A 347 20.24 -15.48 -14.49
CA LYS A 347 20.17 -14.39 -13.51
C LYS A 347 19.51 -13.16 -14.15
N PRO A 348 18.55 -12.50 -13.47
CA PRO A 348 18.02 -11.21 -13.92
C PRO A 348 19.12 -10.18 -14.23
N ARG A 349 18.92 -9.34 -15.26
CA ARG A 349 19.82 -8.19 -15.54
C ARG A 349 19.69 -7.10 -14.47
N PRO A 350 20.66 -6.17 -14.35
CA PRO A 350 20.59 -5.06 -13.40
C PRO A 350 19.36 -4.14 -13.58
N ASN A 351 18.79 -4.06 -14.79
CA ASN A 351 17.55 -3.34 -15.08
C ASN A 351 16.31 -4.25 -15.14
N VAL A 352 16.38 -5.46 -14.57
CA VAL A 352 15.23 -6.35 -14.39
C VAL A 352 14.79 -6.33 -12.92
N CYS A 353 13.48 -6.21 -12.71
CA CYS A 353 12.84 -6.37 -11.40
C CYS A 353 12.02 -7.65 -11.40
N VAL A 354 12.30 -8.57 -10.47
CA VAL A 354 11.48 -9.76 -10.26
C VAL A 354 10.53 -9.48 -9.10
N ARG A 355 9.23 -9.65 -9.31
CA ARG A 355 8.22 -9.53 -8.27
C ARG A 355 7.76 -10.93 -7.84
N LEU A 356 8.20 -11.38 -6.66
CA LEU A 356 7.84 -12.66 -6.07
C LEU A 356 6.54 -12.53 -5.28
N CYS A 357 5.58 -13.43 -5.51
CA CYS A 357 4.27 -13.40 -4.87
C CYS A 357 4.15 -14.44 -3.75
N SER A 358 3.59 -14.05 -2.60
CA SER A 358 3.39 -14.91 -1.42
C SER A 358 2.01 -15.58 -1.36
N ILE A 359 1.28 -15.65 -2.48
CA ILE A 359 -0.15 -15.96 -2.53
C ILE A 359 -0.56 -17.26 -1.81
N GLU A 360 0.31 -18.27 -1.76
CA GLU A 360 0.02 -19.55 -1.12
C GLU A 360 0.32 -19.58 0.39
N CYS A 361 0.84 -18.49 0.96
CA CYS A 361 1.32 -18.44 2.34
C CYS A 361 0.19 -18.36 3.39
N CYS A 362 0.55 -18.65 4.63
CA CYS A 362 -0.18 -18.24 5.81
C CYS A 362 0.17 -16.79 6.13
N PHE A 363 -0.85 -15.94 6.28
CA PHE A 363 -0.71 -14.53 6.62
C PHE A 363 -0.98 -14.26 8.11
N ALA A 364 -1.41 -15.27 8.87
CA ALA A 364 -1.64 -15.15 10.31
C ALA A 364 -0.34 -15.19 11.12
N HIS A 365 0.62 -15.99 10.65
CA HIS A 365 1.90 -16.24 11.32
C HIS A 365 3.06 -15.58 10.55
N PRO A 366 4.18 -15.26 11.22
CA PRO A 366 5.37 -14.76 10.52
C PRO A 366 5.88 -15.75 9.48
N LEU A 367 6.14 -15.27 8.26
CA LEU A 367 6.59 -16.08 7.13
C LEU A 367 7.85 -16.88 7.44
N GLU A 368 8.82 -16.25 8.11
CA GLU A 368 10.13 -16.83 8.40
C GLU A 368 10.06 -18.07 9.30
N THR A 369 9.14 -18.06 10.28
CA THR A 369 9.11 -19.06 11.35
C THR A 369 8.04 -20.12 11.20
N ASP A 370 7.01 -19.88 10.39
CA ASP A 370 5.92 -20.82 10.16
C ASP A 370 6.33 -21.91 9.12
N PRO A 371 6.39 -23.19 9.50
CA PRO A 371 6.68 -24.29 8.57
C PRO A 371 5.75 -24.35 7.34
N TYR A 372 4.52 -23.83 7.45
CA TYR A 372 3.58 -23.73 6.33
C TYR A 372 4.16 -22.91 5.16
N ASN A 373 4.99 -21.91 5.49
CA ASN A 373 5.58 -20.97 4.54
C ASN A 373 6.95 -21.40 4.02
N LYS A 374 7.44 -22.59 4.41
CA LYS A 374 8.82 -23.04 4.14
C LYS A 374 9.24 -22.95 2.68
N THR A 375 8.35 -23.33 1.75
CA THR A 375 8.69 -23.30 0.31
C THR A 375 8.84 -21.87 -0.22
N PHE A 376 8.08 -20.91 0.30
CA PHE A 376 8.22 -19.50 -0.05
C PHE A 376 9.50 -18.91 0.57
N VAL A 377 9.83 -19.29 1.81
CA VAL A 377 11.10 -18.91 2.46
C VAL A 377 12.30 -19.41 1.66
N ASP A 378 12.24 -20.63 1.12
CA ASP A 378 13.28 -21.16 0.24
C ASP A 378 13.37 -20.37 -1.08
N ASP A 379 12.23 -20.03 -1.67
CA ASP A 379 12.16 -19.27 -2.93
C ASP A 379 12.75 -17.85 -2.77
N ILE A 380 12.39 -17.10 -1.74
CA ILE A 380 12.92 -15.75 -1.51
C ILE A 380 14.44 -15.78 -1.20
N CYS A 381 14.90 -16.75 -0.40
CA CYS A 381 16.32 -16.96 -0.15
C CYS A 381 17.10 -17.22 -1.45
N ALA A 382 16.52 -18.03 -2.35
CA ALA A 382 17.15 -18.38 -3.61
C ALA A 382 17.11 -17.22 -4.62
N TRP A 383 16.01 -16.45 -4.69
CA TRP A 383 15.92 -15.25 -5.52
C TRP A 383 16.89 -14.15 -5.09
N ASN A 384 17.03 -13.91 -3.78
CA ASN A 384 17.97 -12.93 -3.24
C ASN A 384 19.42 -13.18 -3.67
N ARG A 385 19.81 -14.44 -3.88
CA ARG A 385 21.17 -14.79 -4.35
C ARG A 385 21.45 -14.42 -5.81
N ILE A 386 20.41 -14.19 -6.61
CA ILE A 386 20.54 -14.02 -8.07
C ILE A 386 19.92 -12.74 -8.62
N CYS A 387 19.12 -12.00 -7.83
CA CYS A 387 18.38 -10.83 -8.28
C CYS A 387 18.67 -9.61 -7.38
N ASP A 388 19.28 -8.56 -7.96
CA ASP A 388 19.62 -7.33 -7.22
C ASP A 388 18.41 -6.42 -6.95
N ARG A 389 17.32 -6.60 -7.71
CA ARG A 389 16.06 -5.84 -7.56
C ARG A 389 14.87 -6.79 -7.41
N LEU A 390 14.83 -7.46 -6.27
CA LEU A 390 13.71 -8.30 -5.86
C LEU A 390 12.62 -7.42 -5.24
N TYR A 391 11.41 -7.49 -5.79
CA TYR A 391 10.20 -6.91 -5.21
C TYR A 391 9.30 -8.03 -4.69
N ILE A 392 8.48 -7.71 -3.69
CA ILE A 392 7.47 -8.62 -3.15
C ILE A 392 6.07 -8.12 -3.51
N TRP A 393 5.22 -9.07 -3.82
CA TRP A 393 3.78 -8.96 -3.81
C TRP A 393 3.27 -9.79 -2.64
N ASP A 394 2.92 -9.11 -1.55
CA ASP A 394 2.36 -9.71 -0.33
C ASP A 394 0.85 -9.39 -0.23
N TYR A 395 0.13 -10.12 0.61
CA TYR A 395 -1.33 -10.05 0.69
C TYR A 395 -1.81 -9.77 2.11
N ILE A 396 -2.65 -8.74 2.26
CA ILE A 396 -3.24 -8.35 3.54
C ILE A 396 -4.77 -8.42 3.56
N ILE A 397 -5.33 -9.28 2.71
CA ILE A 397 -6.77 -9.44 2.45
C ILE A 397 -7.17 -10.92 2.37
N ASP A 398 -8.41 -11.23 2.75
CA ASP A 398 -9.15 -12.42 2.29
C ASP A 398 -10.05 -12.06 1.11
N TYR A 399 -9.78 -12.61 -0.08
CA TYR A 399 -10.56 -12.30 -1.29
C TYR A 399 -11.94 -12.92 -1.31
N HIS A 400 -12.16 -14.02 -0.58
CA HIS A 400 -13.45 -14.70 -0.50
C HIS A 400 -14.39 -14.01 0.48
N HIS A 401 -13.84 -13.32 1.48
CA HIS A 401 -14.58 -12.66 2.54
C HIS A 401 -13.88 -11.36 3.00
N SER A 402 -13.84 -10.33 2.16
CA SER A 402 -13.05 -9.09 2.39
C SER A 402 -13.52 -8.23 3.57
N VAL A 403 -14.64 -8.58 4.18
CA VAL A 403 -15.21 -7.93 5.37
C VAL A 403 -14.99 -8.79 6.62
N MET A 404 -14.65 -10.07 6.49
CA MET A 404 -14.50 -10.99 7.64
C MET A 404 -13.27 -10.63 8.49
N PRO A 405 -13.28 -10.90 9.81
CA PRO A 405 -12.08 -10.71 10.63
C PRO A 405 -10.91 -11.55 10.12
N PHE A 406 -9.77 -10.89 9.84
CA PHE A 406 -8.60 -11.53 9.26
C PHE A 406 -7.35 -11.29 10.14
N PRO A 407 -6.84 -12.32 10.85
CA PRO A 407 -5.87 -12.14 11.94
C PRO A 407 -4.41 -11.96 11.46
N ASN A 408 -4.13 -10.97 10.62
CA ASN A 408 -2.82 -10.76 10.00
C ASN A 408 -2.08 -9.48 10.46
N LEU A 409 -2.60 -8.69 11.41
CA LEU A 409 -1.90 -7.46 11.87
C LEU A 409 -0.56 -7.77 12.54
N ARG A 410 -0.47 -8.89 13.26
CA ARG A 410 0.70 -9.27 14.06
C ARG A 410 1.86 -9.82 13.21
N SER A 411 1.59 -10.31 12.00
CA SER A 411 2.60 -10.82 11.08
C SER A 411 3.21 -9.72 10.20
N LEU A 412 2.57 -8.55 10.06
CA LEU A 412 3.03 -7.46 9.16
C LEU A 412 4.48 -7.06 9.43
N ARG A 413 4.82 -6.73 10.68
CA ARG A 413 6.20 -6.30 11.03
C ARG A 413 7.25 -7.38 10.76
N PRO A 414 7.12 -8.61 11.30
CA PRO A 414 8.14 -9.63 11.04
C PRO A 414 8.22 -9.98 9.55
N ASN A 415 7.11 -9.97 8.79
CA ASN A 415 7.15 -10.21 7.34
C ASN A 415 7.90 -9.11 6.58
N ILE A 416 7.58 -7.83 6.84
CA ILE A 416 8.27 -6.68 6.23
C ILE A 416 9.77 -6.73 6.54
N ARG A 417 10.12 -7.05 7.79
CA ARG A 417 11.52 -7.19 8.22
C ARG A 417 12.21 -8.34 7.49
N PHE A 418 11.57 -9.51 7.44
CA PHE A 418 12.05 -10.68 6.74
C PHE A 418 12.34 -10.37 5.27
N PHE A 419 11.43 -9.68 4.57
CA PHE A 419 11.64 -9.27 3.19
C PHE A 419 12.88 -8.39 3.03
N ILE A 420 13.01 -7.34 3.85
CA ILE A 420 14.14 -6.40 3.81
C ILE A 420 15.47 -7.13 4.09
N ASP A 421 15.49 -7.99 5.10
CA ASP A 421 16.69 -8.76 5.48
C ASP A 421 17.09 -9.77 4.39
N HIS A 422 16.16 -10.15 3.52
CA HIS A 422 16.39 -10.97 2.32
C HIS A 422 16.50 -10.14 1.03
N GLY A 423 17.00 -8.90 1.14
CA GLY A 423 17.44 -8.10 0.00
C GLY A 423 16.32 -7.46 -0.84
N VAL A 424 15.07 -7.58 -0.41
CA VAL A 424 13.92 -6.98 -1.09
C VAL A 424 14.07 -5.45 -1.14
N LYS A 425 13.85 -4.89 -2.33
CA LYS A 425 13.92 -3.44 -2.60
C LYS A 425 12.56 -2.79 -2.72
N GLY A 426 11.50 -3.55 -2.91
CA GLY A 426 10.17 -3.01 -3.09
C GLY A 426 9.07 -3.92 -2.57
N LEU A 427 8.07 -3.34 -1.94
CA LEU A 427 6.97 -4.07 -1.34
C LEU A 427 5.63 -3.52 -1.82
N TYR A 428 4.78 -4.44 -2.27
CA TYR A 428 3.36 -4.21 -2.50
C TYR A 428 2.58 -5.10 -1.55
N GLU A 429 1.83 -4.49 -0.65
CA GLU A 429 0.85 -5.17 0.21
C GLU A 429 -0.52 -5.04 -0.46
N GLU A 430 -0.90 -6.05 -1.22
CA GLU A 430 -2.20 -6.09 -1.89
C GLU A 430 -3.34 -6.23 -0.88
N ALA A 431 -4.35 -5.41 -1.07
CA ALA A 431 -5.42 -5.20 -0.13
C ALA A 431 -6.77 -5.10 -0.84
N CYS A 432 -7.79 -4.61 -0.13
CA CYS A 432 -9.14 -4.54 -0.67
C CYS A 432 -9.32 -3.32 -1.58
N TYR A 433 -8.80 -3.41 -2.80
CA TYR A 433 -8.82 -2.31 -3.76
C TYR A 433 -10.20 -2.00 -4.35
N PHE A 434 -11.11 -2.97 -4.30
CA PHE A 434 -12.39 -2.97 -5.03
C PHE A 434 -13.57 -2.43 -4.22
N THR A 435 -13.39 -2.13 -2.92
CA THR A 435 -14.45 -1.53 -2.09
C THR A 435 -13.87 -0.82 -0.87
N PRO A 436 -14.45 0.30 -0.40
CA PRO A 436 -14.17 0.82 0.94
C PRO A 436 -14.83 -0.06 2.01
N ALA A 437 -14.59 0.28 3.29
CA ALA A 437 -15.21 -0.35 4.47
C ALA A 437 -14.98 -1.87 4.58
N SER A 438 -13.89 -2.36 3.98
CA SER A 438 -13.32 -3.67 4.28
C SER A 438 -12.69 -3.67 5.68
N GLU A 439 -12.46 -4.86 6.21
CA GLU A 439 -11.98 -5.03 7.58
C GLU A 439 -10.64 -4.29 7.79
N TRP A 440 -10.57 -3.48 8.85
CA TRP A 440 -9.41 -2.68 9.27
C TRP A 440 -8.61 -1.95 8.18
N ALA A 441 -9.27 -1.49 7.10
CA ALA A 441 -8.60 -0.87 5.97
C ALA A 441 -7.67 0.28 6.39
N GLU A 442 -8.17 1.26 7.14
CA GLU A 442 -7.40 2.42 7.58
C GLU A 442 -6.27 2.04 8.56
N LEU A 443 -6.56 1.15 9.52
CA LEU A 443 -5.57 0.69 10.50
C LEU A 443 -4.41 -0.06 9.83
N ARG A 444 -4.71 -1.01 8.93
CA ARG A 444 -3.68 -1.74 8.19
C ARG A 444 -2.84 -0.80 7.34
N THR A 445 -3.50 0.09 6.61
CA THR A 445 -2.83 1.07 5.74
C THR A 445 -1.86 1.94 6.55
N TRP A 446 -2.25 2.39 7.75
CA TRP A 446 -1.37 3.13 8.65
C TRP A 446 -0.19 2.31 9.15
N VAL A 447 -0.44 1.10 9.67
CA VAL A 447 0.59 0.21 10.23
C VAL A 447 1.66 -0.16 9.18
N ILE A 448 1.24 -0.56 7.97
CA ILE A 448 2.20 -0.91 6.92
C ILE A 448 2.96 0.32 6.42
N ALA A 449 2.35 1.51 6.36
CA ALA A 449 3.05 2.72 5.95
C ALA A 449 4.19 3.08 6.91
N LYS A 450 3.95 2.96 8.22
CA LYS A 450 4.99 3.16 9.23
C LYS A 450 6.08 2.12 9.15
N THR A 451 5.71 0.86 9.01
CA THR A 451 6.65 -0.26 9.04
C THR A 451 7.49 -0.35 7.76
N MET A 452 6.92 -0.03 6.59
CA MET A 452 7.68 0.05 5.33
C MET A 452 8.67 1.22 5.31
N TRP A 453 8.37 2.32 6.03
CA TRP A 453 9.31 3.41 6.20
C TRP A 453 10.40 3.05 7.20
N ASN A 454 10.03 2.53 8.37
CA ASN A 454 10.94 2.11 9.44
C ASN A 454 10.60 0.67 9.87
N PRO A 455 11.39 -0.35 9.46
CA PRO A 455 11.09 -1.75 9.79
C PRO A 455 11.21 -2.08 11.29
N ASN A 456 11.76 -1.16 12.08
CA ASN A 456 11.83 -1.29 13.54
C ASN A 456 10.68 -0.57 14.27
N TYR A 457 9.71 0.00 13.55
CA TYR A 457 8.57 0.67 14.17
C TYR A 457 7.79 -0.28 15.07
N ASP A 458 7.39 0.19 16.23
CA ASP A 458 6.58 -0.58 17.17
C ASP A 458 5.13 -0.62 16.66
N THR A 459 4.75 -1.74 16.06
CA THR A 459 3.40 -1.94 15.51
C THR A 459 2.33 -2.08 16.58
N ASP A 460 2.67 -2.52 17.79
CA ASP A 460 1.72 -2.60 18.90
C ASP A 460 1.35 -1.21 19.37
N TRP A 461 2.37 -0.36 19.53
CA TRP A 461 2.17 1.05 19.81
C TRP A 461 1.46 1.77 18.65
N ALA A 462 1.77 1.44 17.39
CA ALA A 462 1.09 2.01 16.22
C ALA A 462 -0.42 1.69 16.23
N ILE A 463 -0.79 0.46 16.58
CA ILE A 463 -2.18 0.03 16.73
C ILE A 463 -2.86 0.84 17.83
N ASP A 464 -2.25 0.92 19.03
CA ASP A 464 -2.82 1.69 20.14
C ASP A 464 -3.00 3.17 19.80
N GLU A 465 -1.99 3.77 19.17
CA GLU A 465 -2.02 5.16 18.78
C GLU A 465 -3.09 5.44 17.73
N PHE A 466 -3.20 4.56 16.73
CA PHE A 466 -4.25 4.64 15.72
C PHE A 466 -5.62 4.50 16.36
N LEU A 467 -5.83 3.50 17.23
CA LEU A 467 -7.12 3.27 17.86
C LEU A 467 -7.54 4.47 18.70
N ALA A 468 -6.62 5.04 19.49
CA ALA A 468 -6.87 6.23 20.28
C ALA A 468 -7.17 7.46 19.41
N GLY A 469 -6.44 7.66 18.32
CA GLY A 469 -6.61 8.80 17.42
C GLY A 469 -7.86 8.72 16.53
N TYR A 470 -8.22 7.51 16.10
CA TYR A 470 -9.27 7.29 15.10
C TYR A 470 -10.63 6.94 15.72
N TYR A 471 -10.65 6.24 16.86
CA TYR A 471 -11.87 5.79 17.56
C TYR A 471 -12.08 6.46 18.93
N GLY A 472 -11.11 7.20 19.46
CA GLY A 472 -11.24 7.90 20.74
C GLY A 472 -11.45 6.95 21.92
N ALA A 473 -12.51 7.17 22.71
CA ALA A 473 -12.81 6.37 23.90
C ALA A 473 -13.11 4.88 23.62
N ALA A 474 -13.46 4.52 22.37
CA ALA A 474 -13.62 3.13 21.94
C ALA A 474 -12.29 2.38 21.74
N ALA A 475 -11.13 3.03 21.89
CA ALA A 475 -9.83 2.42 21.59
C ALA A 475 -9.56 1.13 22.38
N TRP A 476 -9.80 1.15 23.70
CA TRP A 476 -9.47 0.01 24.56
C TRP A 476 -10.31 -1.23 24.25
N PRO A 477 -11.65 -1.16 24.15
CA PRO A 477 -12.44 -2.34 23.78
C PRO A 477 -12.08 -2.87 22.37
N LEU A 478 -11.84 -1.99 21.39
CA LEU A 478 -11.42 -2.40 20.05
C LEU A 478 -10.03 -3.07 20.05
N ARG A 479 -9.11 -2.63 20.91
CA ARG A 479 -7.82 -3.30 21.12
C ARG A 479 -8.02 -4.71 21.66
N GLN A 480 -8.92 -4.90 22.63
CA GLN A 480 -9.22 -6.24 23.17
C GLN A 480 -9.82 -7.17 22.11
N TYR A 481 -10.68 -6.67 21.22
CA TYR A 481 -11.18 -7.42 20.07
C TYR A 481 -10.04 -7.87 19.13
N ILE A 482 -9.13 -6.95 18.76
CA ILE A 482 -7.97 -7.27 17.92
C ILE A 482 -7.12 -8.35 18.60
N ASP A 483 -6.83 -8.19 19.89
CA ASP A 483 -6.01 -9.11 20.66
C ASP A 483 -6.64 -10.50 20.74
N LEU A 484 -7.95 -10.58 20.96
CA LEU A 484 -8.67 -11.86 21.02
C LEU A 484 -8.60 -12.61 19.69
N VAL A 485 -8.90 -11.94 18.56
CA VAL A 485 -8.91 -12.56 17.22
C VAL A 485 -7.52 -13.03 16.83
N HIS A 486 -6.47 -12.24 17.10
CA HIS A 486 -5.10 -12.63 16.78
C HIS A 486 -4.53 -13.70 17.73
N ARG A 487 -4.91 -13.68 19.02
CA ARG A 487 -4.48 -14.70 19.98
C ARG A 487 -4.91 -16.10 19.55
N GLN A 488 -6.10 -16.25 18.94
CA GLN A 488 -6.58 -17.55 18.46
C GLN A 488 -5.62 -18.23 17.50
N VAL A 489 -5.01 -17.50 16.56
CA VAL A 489 -4.06 -18.10 15.60
C VAL A 489 -2.66 -18.26 16.23
N VAL A 490 -2.28 -17.41 17.17
CA VAL A 490 -0.99 -17.50 17.87
C VAL A 490 -0.93 -18.73 18.80
N GLU A 491 -2.00 -19.00 19.55
CA GLU A 491 -2.06 -20.14 20.48
C GLU A 491 -2.27 -21.49 19.78
N HIS A 492 -2.67 -21.46 18.51
CA HIS A 492 -2.93 -22.64 17.69
C HIS A 492 -2.12 -22.57 16.39
N PRO A 493 -0.84 -22.99 16.40
CA PRO A 493 0.07 -22.81 15.26
C PRO A 493 -0.39 -23.53 13.97
N ASP A 494 -1.24 -24.55 14.08
CA ASP A 494 -1.80 -25.26 12.92
C ASP A 494 -3.00 -24.53 12.27
N TRP A 495 -3.42 -23.37 12.80
CA TRP A 495 -4.54 -22.59 12.26
C TRP A 495 -4.05 -21.49 11.34
N HIS A 496 -3.99 -21.82 10.05
CA HIS A 496 -3.50 -20.91 9.02
C HIS A 496 -4.62 -20.04 8.43
N ALA A 497 -4.35 -18.75 8.26
CA ALA A 497 -5.20 -17.83 7.51
C ALA A 497 -4.56 -17.57 6.13
N THR A 498 -5.20 -18.08 5.08
CA THR A 498 -4.85 -17.79 3.68
C THR A 498 -5.81 -16.74 3.13
N ILE A 499 -5.54 -16.24 1.92
CA ILE A 499 -6.44 -15.30 1.22
C ILE A 499 -7.79 -15.89 0.77
N TRP A 500 -8.09 -17.14 1.18
CA TRP A 500 -9.33 -17.87 0.91
C TRP A 500 -9.90 -18.52 2.19
N ALA A 501 -9.70 -17.89 3.35
CA ALA A 501 -10.28 -18.35 4.59
C ALA A 501 -11.82 -18.34 4.51
N LYS A 502 -12.49 -18.98 5.49
CA LYS A 502 -13.95 -19.15 5.49
C LYS A 502 -14.58 -18.66 6.79
N PRO A 503 -15.89 -18.34 6.81
CA PRO A 503 -16.56 -17.92 8.04
C PRO A 503 -16.59 -18.99 9.14
N ASP A 504 -16.44 -20.26 8.79
CA ASP A 504 -16.31 -21.40 9.72
C ASP A 504 -14.87 -21.66 10.17
N SER A 505 -13.93 -20.76 9.85
CA SER A 505 -12.53 -20.86 10.29
C SER A 505 -12.42 -20.99 11.81
N PRO A 506 -11.45 -21.77 12.31
CA PRO A 506 -11.40 -22.15 13.71
C PRO A 506 -11.15 -20.96 14.65
N TRP A 507 -10.58 -19.85 14.21
CA TRP A 507 -10.43 -18.63 15.04
C TRP A 507 -11.72 -17.82 15.21
N LEU A 508 -12.83 -18.21 14.56
CA LEU A 508 -14.14 -17.53 14.60
C LEU A 508 -15.25 -18.43 15.17
N ARG A 509 -14.94 -19.22 16.20
CA ARG A 509 -15.94 -20.01 16.95
C ARG A 509 -16.93 -19.12 17.69
N ASP A 510 -18.08 -19.68 18.03
CA ASP A 510 -19.21 -18.92 18.55
C ASP A 510 -18.90 -18.26 19.91
N GLU A 511 -18.08 -18.91 20.74
CA GLU A 511 -17.63 -18.34 22.03
C GLU A 511 -16.73 -17.13 21.81
N VAL A 512 -15.85 -17.17 20.80
CA VAL A 512 -14.98 -16.05 20.43
C VAL A 512 -15.82 -14.90 19.88
N LEU A 513 -16.78 -15.19 19.01
CA LEU A 513 -17.68 -14.17 18.45
C LEU A 513 -18.54 -13.51 19.53
N ALA A 514 -19.02 -14.25 20.53
CA ALA A 514 -19.78 -13.71 21.65
C ALA A 514 -18.94 -12.71 22.48
N GLU A 515 -17.68 -13.04 22.74
CA GLU A 515 -16.78 -12.13 23.46
C GLU A 515 -16.41 -10.89 22.60
N CYS A 516 -16.21 -11.07 21.29
CA CYS A 516 -16.06 -9.95 20.37
C CYS A 516 -17.29 -9.02 20.38
N VAL A 517 -18.51 -9.56 20.51
CA VAL A 517 -19.75 -8.77 20.62
C VAL A 517 -19.68 -7.86 21.84
N ARG A 518 -19.26 -8.38 23.00
CA ARG A 518 -19.14 -7.62 24.24
C ARG A 518 -18.19 -6.42 24.11
N TYR A 519 -17.01 -6.63 23.50
CA TYR A 519 -16.07 -5.53 23.26
C TYR A 519 -16.63 -4.45 22.33
N PHE A 520 -17.41 -4.84 21.33
CA PHE A 520 -18.06 -3.86 20.46
C PHE A 520 -19.22 -3.13 21.13
N ASP A 521 -19.98 -3.78 22.01
CA ASP A 521 -21.02 -3.10 22.80
C ASP A 521 -20.39 -2.05 23.73
N GLU A 522 -19.25 -2.37 24.36
CA GLU A 522 -18.47 -1.40 25.15
C GLU A 522 -17.92 -0.26 24.30
N ALA A 523 -17.39 -0.55 23.10
CA ALA A 523 -16.89 0.46 22.17
C ALA A 523 -18.01 1.42 21.73
N GLU A 524 -19.18 0.90 21.35
CA GLU A 524 -20.33 1.70 20.92
C GLU A 524 -20.86 2.57 22.08
N ALA A 525 -20.91 2.04 23.30
CA ALA A 525 -21.33 2.79 24.48
C ALA A 525 -20.34 3.90 24.88
N ALA A 526 -19.06 3.77 24.55
CA ALA A 526 -18.02 4.73 24.92
C ALA A 526 -17.99 5.99 24.03
N VAL A 527 -18.63 5.98 22.85
CA VAL A 527 -18.55 7.07 21.87
C VAL A 527 -19.86 7.85 21.75
N GLY A 528 -19.81 9.14 22.05
CA GLY A 528 -20.95 10.06 21.83
C GLY A 528 -20.82 10.90 20.55
N ASP A 529 -19.63 10.99 19.97
CA ASP A 529 -19.38 11.75 18.75
C ASP A 529 -19.91 10.99 17.50
N PRO A 530 -20.72 11.61 16.62
CA PRO A 530 -21.31 10.92 15.48
C PRO A 530 -20.31 10.34 14.46
N VAL A 531 -19.13 10.98 14.31
CA VAL A 531 -18.07 10.49 13.42
C VAL A 531 -17.43 9.25 14.04
N LEU A 532 -17.07 9.30 15.32
CA LEU A 532 -16.52 8.14 16.03
C LEU A 532 -17.52 6.99 16.10
N ALA A 533 -18.80 7.26 16.38
CA ALA A 533 -19.87 6.26 16.39
C ALA A 533 -20.01 5.58 15.02
N GLN A 534 -19.95 6.33 13.92
CA GLN A 534 -19.95 5.75 12.58
C GLN A 534 -18.72 4.87 12.34
N ARG A 535 -17.53 5.29 12.76
CA ARG A 535 -16.30 4.50 12.62
C ARG A 535 -16.41 3.18 13.38
N VAL A 536 -16.88 3.21 14.63
CA VAL A 536 -17.09 2.00 15.44
C VAL A 536 -18.13 1.08 14.77
N ALA A 537 -19.23 1.62 14.24
CA ALA A 537 -20.23 0.83 13.54
C ALA A 537 -19.66 0.12 12.30
N VAL A 538 -18.80 0.79 11.54
CA VAL A 538 -18.08 0.21 10.38
C VAL A 538 -17.11 -0.88 10.85
N ALA A 539 -16.33 -0.62 11.90
CA ALA A 539 -15.42 -1.61 12.48
C ALA A 539 -16.13 -2.87 13.00
N ARG A 540 -17.43 -2.79 13.31
CA ARG A 540 -18.28 -3.92 13.73
C ARG A 540 -18.87 -4.74 12.56
N LEU A 541 -18.80 -4.25 11.33
CA LEU A 541 -19.28 -4.98 10.14
C LEU A 541 -18.69 -6.40 10.02
N PRO A 542 -17.38 -6.64 10.26
CA PRO A 542 -16.79 -7.97 10.22
C PRO A 542 -17.49 -8.99 11.11
N LEU A 543 -17.82 -8.59 12.34
CA LEU A 543 -18.49 -9.46 13.30
C LEU A 543 -19.92 -9.78 12.86
N ARG A 544 -20.67 -8.77 12.39
CA ARG A 544 -22.02 -8.96 11.85
C ARG A 544 -21.99 -9.86 10.62
N TYR A 545 -21.06 -9.62 9.70
CA TYR A 545 -20.86 -10.43 8.49
C TYR A 545 -20.66 -11.90 8.82
N THR A 546 -19.74 -12.22 9.73
CA THR A 546 -19.46 -13.61 10.14
C THR A 546 -20.66 -14.26 10.80
N ARG A 547 -21.36 -13.55 11.71
CA ARG A 547 -22.58 -14.08 12.35
C ARG A 547 -23.68 -14.37 11.32
N ILE A 548 -23.92 -13.46 10.38
CA ILE A 548 -24.88 -13.67 9.29
C ILE A 548 -24.47 -14.89 8.46
N ALA A 549 -23.19 -15.00 8.08
CA ALA A 549 -22.70 -16.11 7.26
C ALA A 549 -22.88 -17.48 7.94
N LYS A 550 -22.77 -17.53 9.28
CA LYS A 550 -22.93 -18.75 10.09
C LYS A 550 -24.38 -19.07 10.49
N ALA A 551 -25.24 -18.05 10.54
CA ALA A 551 -26.63 -18.17 10.97
C ALA A 551 -27.40 -19.23 10.17
N GLN A 552 -28.38 -19.86 10.80
CA GLN A 552 -29.26 -20.87 10.21
C GLN A 552 -30.69 -20.33 10.04
N PRO A 553 -31.50 -20.93 9.15
CA PRO A 553 -32.91 -20.57 9.06
C PRO A 553 -33.61 -20.77 10.41
N GLY A 554 -34.24 -19.72 10.93
CA GLY A 554 -34.92 -19.74 12.24
C GLY A 554 -34.15 -19.07 13.38
N ASP A 555 -32.92 -18.60 13.15
CA ASP A 555 -32.21 -17.76 14.13
C ASP A 555 -32.97 -16.43 14.33
N ALA A 556 -33.41 -16.19 15.57
CA ALA A 556 -34.31 -15.08 15.90
C ALA A 556 -33.74 -13.70 15.56
N ASP A 557 -32.42 -13.52 15.68
CA ASP A 557 -31.76 -12.24 15.50
C ASP A 557 -31.23 -12.01 14.07
N ALA A 558 -31.30 -13.02 13.20
CA ALA A 558 -30.65 -12.98 11.89
C ALA A 558 -31.19 -11.85 10.98
N ALA A 559 -32.49 -11.53 11.09
CA ALA A 559 -33.10 -10.42 10.37
C ALA A 559 -32.54 -9.06 10.83
N ALA A 560 -32.46 -8.84 12.14
CA ALA A 560 -31.93 -7.61 12.73
C ALA A 560 -30.44 -7.41 12.42
N TRP A 561 -29.64 -8.49 12.45
CA TRP A 561 -28.22 -8.43 12.07
C TRP A 561 -28.07 -8.00 10.61
N LEU A 562 -28.87 -8.57 9.71
CA LEU A 562 -28.80 -8.30 8.28
C LEU A 562 -29.22 -6.86 7.93
N GLU A 563 -30.29 -6.37 8.54
CA GLU A 563 -30.77 -4.99 8.36
C GLU A 563 -29.75 -3.96 8.88
N THR A 564 -29.22 -4.19 10.08
CA THR A 564 -28.20 -3.30 10.65
C THR A 564 -26.92 -3.33 9.82
N PHE A 565 -26.48 -4.52 9.38
CA PHE A 565 -25.33 -4.67 8.49
C PHE A 565 -25.53 -3.89 7.19
N GLU A 566 -26.69 -4.04 6.53
CA GLU A 566 -27.01 -3.34 5.29
C GLU A 566 -26.97 -1.82 5.47
N THR A 567 -27.62 -1.30 6.53
CA THR A 567 -27.66 0.13 6.82
C THR A 567 -26.26 0.72 6.96
N VAL A 568 -25.42 0.09 7.79
CA VAL A 568 -24.05 0.55 8.03
C VAL A 568 -23.18 0.39 6.79
N ALA A 569 -23.26 -0.75 6.10
CA ALA A 569 -22.52 -1.04 4.88
C ALA A 569 -22.79 -0.01 3.78
N ARG A 570 -24.08 0.31 3.53
CA ARG A 570 -24.47 1.30 2.53
C ARG A 570 -23.98 2.70 2.90
N LYS A 571 -24.10 3.09 4.17
CA LYS A 571 -23.60 4.39 4.66
C LYS A 571 -22.08 4.51 4.53
N ALA A 572 -21.35 3.40 4.69
CA ALA A 572 -19.89 3.35 4.54
C ALA A 572 -19.41 3.18 3.09
N GLY A 573 -20.33 3.02 2.13
CA GLY A 573 -20.00 2.83 0.73
C GLY A 573 -19.50 1.42 0.37
N LEU A 574 -19.69 0.42 1.24
CA LEU A 574 -19.32 -0.96 0.97
C LEU A 574 -20.08 -1.48 -0.26
N GLY A 575 -19.39 -1.67 -1.39
CA GLY A 575 -20.00 -2.13 -2.64
C GLY A 575 -19.87 -3.63 -2.86
N MET A 576 -18.89 -4.26 -2.21
CA MET A 576 -18.55 -5.67 -2.40
C MET A 576 -18.17 -6.33 -1.08
N VAL A 577 -18.41 -7.64 -0.95
CA VAL A 577 -18.00 -8.44 0.20
C VAL A 577 -16.92 -9.47 -0.12
N ARG A 578 -16.56 -9.57 -1.42
CA ARG A 578 -15.52 -10.46 -1.97
C ARG A 578 -15.18 -10.09 -3.41
N GLU A 579 -14.02 -10.49 -3.89
CA GLU A 579 -13.48 -10.08 -5.19
C GLU A 579 -14.02 -10.92 -6.36
N HIS A 580 -15.31 -10.88 -6.69
CA HIS A 580 -15.82 -11.54 -7.91
C HIS A 580 -17.02 -10.77 -8.48
N GLY A 581 -16.86 -10.18 -9.68
CA GLY A 581 -17.73 -9.12 -10.24
C GLY A 581 -19.23 -9.46 -10.44
N GLY A 582 -19.64 -10.73 -10.32
CA GLY A 582 -21.06 -11.13 -10.35
C GLY A 582 -21.65 -11.46 -8.97
N THR A 583 -20.93 -12.22 -8.15
CA THR A 583 -21.47 -12.79 -6.89
C THR A 583 -20.91 -12.13 -5.63
N GLY A 584 -19.94 -11.24 -5.77
CA GLY A 584 -19.34 -10.50 -4.65
C GLY A 584 -19.96 -9.14 -4.38
N ARG A 585 -20.88 -8.67 -5.23
CA ARG A 585 -21.62 -7.42 -5.02
C ARG A 585 -22.45 -7.49 -3.74
N LEU A 586 -22.49 -6.40 -2.97
CA LEU A 586 -23.24 -6.32 -1.72
C LEU A 586 -24.71 -6.72 -1.90
N ASP A 587 -25.41 -6.16 -2.90
CA ASP A 587 -26.83 -6.46 -3.12
C ASP A 587 -27.09 -7.94 -3.41
N VAL A 588 -26.24 -8.56 -4.25
CA VAL A 588 -26.34 -9.99 -4.59
C VAL A 588 -26.11 -10.85 -3.36
N TRP A 589 -25.16 -10.46 -2.50
CA TRP A 589 -24.92 -11.16 -1.24
C TRP A 589 -26.09 -11.02 -0.27
N LEU A 590 -26.61 -9.79 -0.08
CA LEU A 590 -27.76 -9.53 0.81
C LEU A 590 -28.98 -10.35 0.40
N ASP A 591 -29.31 -10.37 -0.90
CA ASP A 591 -30.43 -11.15 -1.43
C ASP A 591 -30.23 -12.66 -1.22
N ALA A 592 -29.00 -13.15 -1.43
CA ALA A 592 -28.65 -14.53 -1.15
C ALA A 592 -28.81 -14.87 0.35
N GLN A 593 -28.43 -13.96 1.26
CA GLN A 593 -28.60 -14.17 2.71
C GLN A 593 -30.08 -14.16 3.13
N ARG A 594 -30.89 -13.19 2.65
CA ARG A 594 -32.35 -13.16 2.93
C ARG A 594 -33.02 -14.46 2.51
N LYS A 595 -32.72 -14.94 1.30
CA LYS A 595 -33.25 -16.20 0.77
C LYS A 595 -32.81 -17.40 1.60
N ARG A 596 -31.52 -17.49 1.93
CA ARG A 596 -30.95 -18.59 2.72
C ARG A 596 -31.57 -18.65 4.11
N LEU A 597 -31.73 -17.51 4.77
CA LEU A 597 -32.24 -17.40 6.14
C LEU A 597 -33.77 -17.37 6.25
N LYS A 598 -34.49 -17.39 5.11
CA LYS A 598 -35.97 -17.29 5.03
C LYS A 598 -36.52 -16.00 5.66
N ILE A 599 -35.77 -14.90 5.58
CA ILE A 599 -36.22 -13.58 6.04
C ILE A 599 -37.15 -13.00 4.97
N GLY A 600 -38.44 -12.85 5.30
CA GLY A 600 -39.43 -12.30 4.37
C GLY A 600 -39.15 -10.84 4.03
N ALA A 601 -39.52 -10.41 2.82
CA ALA A 601 -39.56 -9.00 2.44
C ALA A 601 -40.66 -8.29 3.25
N GLY A 602 -40.32 -7.84 4.46
CA GLY A 602 -41.27 -7.21 5.39
C GLY A 602 -41.20 -7.71 6.84
N GLN A 603 -40.25 -8.56 7.21
CA GLN A 603 -39.99 -8.93 8.62
C GLN A 603 -38.87 -8.11 9.28
N ALA A 604 -38.38 -7.06 8.61
CA ALA A 604 -37.64 -5.98 9.27
C ALA A 604 -38.64 -5.25 10.18
N GLY A 605 -38.59 -5.56 11.49
CA GLY A 605 -39.43 -4.96 12.51
C GLY A 605 -39.02 -3.51 12.83
N PRO A 606 -39.84 -2.79 13.60
CA PRO A 606 -39.82 -1.32 13.75
C PRO A 606 -38.53 -0.73 14.33
#